data_AF-A0A417UWN8-F1
#
_entry.id   AF-A0A417UWN8-F1
#
_cell.length_a   1.000
_cell.length_b   1.000
_cell.length_c   1.000
_cell.angle_alpha   90.00
_cell.angle_beta   90.00
_cell.angle_gamma   90.00
#
_symmetry.space_group_name_H-M   'P 1'
#
loop_
_entity.id
_entity.type
_entity.pdbx_description
1 polymer ?
#
loop_
_entity_poly.entity_id
_entity_poly.type
_entity_poly.pdbx_seq_one_letter_code
_entity_poly.pdbx_strand_id
1 'polypeptide(L)' 'MKQLSSFMVLNIDGGDRVSYTYNEIDDNTGEPLSQNKKENFWVVDKELKKHIDAIRSYVRENKLN' A
#
# COMPACT_ATOMS: atom_id res chain seq x y z
N MET A 1 -16.94 -7.34 0.48
CA MET A 1 -15.96 -6.28 0.81
C MET A 1 -14.61 -6.55 0.21
N LYS A 2 -13.81 -5.49 0.03
CA LYS A 2 -12.37 -5.59 -0.28
C LYS A 2 -11.56 -5.55 1.02
N GLN A 3 -10.69 -6.52 1.21
CA GLN A 3 -9.80 -6.60 2.38
C GLN A 3 -8.35 -6.43 1.96
N LEU A 4 -7.76 -5.28 2.30
CA LEU A 4 -6.33 -5.01 2.07
C LEU A 4 -5.48 -6.04 2.82
N SER A 5 -4.61 -6.73 2.09
CA SER A 5 -3.74 -7.79 2.64
C SER A 5 -2.32 -7.27 2.87
N SER A 6 -1.76 -6.55 1.89
CA SER A 6 -0.43 -5.97 2.01
C SER A 6 -0.30 -4.72 1.16
N PHE A 7 0.65 -3.86 1.49
CA PHE A 7 1.09 -2.80 0.60
C PHE A 7 2.59 -2.56 0.74
N MET A 8 3.17 -1.94 -0.27
CA MET A 8 4.55 -1.48 -0.32
C MET A 8 4.61 -0.16 -1.06
N VAL A 9 5.48 0.73 -0.59
CA VAL A 9 5.83 1.97 -1.28
C VAL A 9 7.16 1.76 -2.00
N LEU A 10 7.16 1.97 -3.30
CA LEU A 10 8.33 1.90 -4.17
C LEU A 10 8.69 3.32 -4.64
N ASN A 11 9.99 3.60 -4.76
CA ASN A 11 10.45 4.73 -5.56
C ASN A 11 10.82 4.20 -6.95
N ILE A 12 10.11 4.65 -7.98
CA ILE A 12 10.29 4.23 -9.38
C ILE A 12 10.42 5.50 -10.21
N ASP A 13 11.52 5.65 -10.94
CA ASP A 13 11.82 6.81 -11.79
C ASP A 13 11.69 8.16 -11.06
N GLY A 14 12.07 8.18 -9.78
CA GLY A 14 11.96 9.36 -8.91
C GLY A 14 10.55 9.63 -8.37
N GLY A 15 9.53 8.93 -8.86
CA GLY A 15 8.15 8.98 -8.36
C GLY A 15 7.86 7.91 -7.30
N ASP A 16 6.90 8.20 -6.42
CA ASP A 16 6.43 7.21 -5.44
C ASP A 16 5.27 6.40 -6.01
N ARG A 17 5.32 5.08 -5.89
CA ARG A 17 4.26 4.16 -6.32
C ARG A 17 3.85 3.27 -5.16
N VAL A 18 2.55 3.20 -4.87
CA VAL A 18 1.99 2.24 -3.92
C VAL A 18 1.57 1.01 -4.69
N SER A 19 2.11 -0.15 -4.30
CA SER A 19 1.68 -1.47 -4.79
C SER A 19 1.01 -2.20 -3.64
N TYR A 20 -0.17 -2.79 -3.87
CA TYR A 20 -0.96 -3.41 -2.82
C TYR A 20 -1.65 -4.68 -3.30
N THR A 21 -1.96 -5.55 -2.33
CA THR A 21 -2.73 -6.76 -2.55
C THR A 21 -3.98 -6.75 -1.70
N TYR A 22 -5.07 -7.33 -2.21
CA TYR A 22 -6.31 -7.46 -1.47
C TYR A 22 -7.09 -8.71 -1.90
N ASN A 23 -7.99 -9.14 -1.02
CA ASN A 23 -8.99 -10.16 -1.31
C ASN A 23 -10.36 -9.51 -1.48
N GLU A 24 -11.21 -10.13 -2.29
CA GLU A 24 -12.64 -9.83 -2.33
C GLU A 24 -13.37 -10.93 -1.57
N ILE A 25 -14.18 -10.53 -0.61
CA ILE A 25 -14.93 -11.42 0.28
C ILE A 25 -16.41 -11.09 0.10
N ASP A 26 -17.27 -12.10 0.11
CA ASP A 26 -18.71 -11.91 0.13
C ASP A 26 -19.13 -11.34 1.50
N ASP A 27 -19.82 -10.20 1.50
CA ASP A 27 -20.19 -9.51 2.74
C ASP A 27 -21.25 -10.25 3.57
N ASN A 28 -22.03 -11.13 2.94
CA ASN A 28 -23.11 -11.86 3.59
C ASN A 28 -22.64 -13.21 4.11
N THR A 29 -21.75 -13.90 3.39
CA THR A 29 -21.30 -15.25 3.75
C THR A 29 -19.91 -15.29 4.39
N GLY A 30 -19.09 -14.26 4.18
CA GLY A 30 -17.69 -14.25 4.60
C GLY A 30 -16.78 -15.14 3.74
N GLU A 31 -17.31 -15.74 2.66
CA GLU A 31 -16.54 -16.59 1.76
C GLU A 31 -15.68 -15.75 0.79
N PRO A 32 -14.46 -16.20 0.45
CA PRO A 32 -13.62 -15.49 -0.51
C PRO A 32 -14.19 -15.59 -1.92
N LEU A 33 -14.50 -14.44 -2.53
CA LEU A 33 -14.89 -14.31 -3.94
C LEU A 33 -13.65 -14.33 -4.86
N SER A 34 -12.58 -13.64 -4.45
CA SER A 34 -11.29 -13.68 -5.13
C SER A 34 -10.15 -13.40 -4.17
N GLN A 35 -8.97 -13.97 -4.43
CA GLN A 35 -7.83 -13.89 -3.54
C GLN A 35 -6.59 -13.33 -4.24
N ASN A 36 -5.75 -12.61 -3.49
CA ASN A 36 -4.45 -12.11 -3.92
C ASN A 36 -4.51 -11.24 -5.19
N LYS A 37 -5.54 -10.41 -5.32
CA LYS A 37 -5.59 -9.38 -6.37
C LYS A 37 -4.49 -8.38 -6.12
N LYS A 38 -3.74 -8.02 -7.17
CA LYS A 38 -2.62 -7.07 -7.11
C LYS A 38 -2.94 -5.83 -7.92
N GLU A 39 -2.82 -4.67 -7.30
CA GLU A 39 -3.02 -3.38 -7.91
C GLU A 39 -1.94 -2.40 -7.47
N ASN A 40 -1.85 -1.27 -8.14
CA ASN A 40 -0.90 -0.22 -7.80
C ASN A 40 -1.31 1.13 -8.40
N PHE A 41 -0.78 2.22 -7.85
CA PHE A 41 -0.98 3.57 -8.37
C PHE A 41 0.21 4.49 -8.05
N TRP A 42 0.34 5.57 -8.83
CA TRP A 42 1.29 6.65 -8.57
C TRP A 42 0.78 7.57 -7.48
N VAL A 43 1.64 7.89 -6.51
CA VAL A 43 1.33 8.82 -5.43
C VAL A 43 1.49 10.24 -5.95
N VAL A 44 0.37 10.82 -6.37
CA VAL A 44 0.28 12.24 -6.78
C VAL A 44 -0.36 13.11 -5.71
N ASP A 45 -1.06 12.50 -4.75
CA ASP A 45 -1.68 13.20 -3.64
C ASP A 45 -0.64 13.68 -2.61
N LYS A 46 -0.77 14.94 -2.18
CA LYS A 46 0.21 15.60 -1.29
C LYS A 46 0.13 15.08 0.14
N GLU A 47 -1.07 14.77 0.63
CA GLU A 47 -1.25 14.29 2.00
C GLU A 47 -0.71 12.86 2.14
N LEU A 48 -1.03 11.99 1.18
CA LEU A 48 -0.47 10.64 1.13
C LEU A 48 1.05 10.67 1.05
N LYS A 49 1.63 11.55 0.22
CA LYS A 49 3.08 11.72 0.13
C LYS A 49 3.69 12.10 1.48
N LYS A 50 3.06 13.01 2.24
CA LYS A 50 3.52 13.40 3.57
C LYS A 50 3.58 12.21 4.54
N HIS A 51 2.58 11.33 4.52
CA HIS A 51 2.58 10.12 5.35
C HIS A 51 3.69 9.14 4.97
N ILE A 52 3.91 8.95 3.67
CA ILE A 52 4.99 8.11 3.15
C ILE A 52 6.36 8.64 3.58
N ASP A 53 6.56 9.95 3.47
CA ASP A 53 7.82 10.57 3.84
C ASP A 53 8.07 10.47 5.35
N ALA A 54 7.03 10.56 6.19
CA ALA A 54 7.15 10.31 7.63
C ALA A 54 7.61 8.88 7.95
N ILE A 55 7.07 7.86 7.27
CA ILE A 55 7.51 6.46 7.43
C ILE A 55 9.00 6.33 7.03
N ARG A 56 9.40 6.94 5.92
CA ARG A 56 10.80 6.91 5.46
C ARG A 56 11.75 7.57 6.44
N SER A 57 11.40 8.73 6.98
CA SER A 57 12.21 9.41 7.99
C SER A 57 12.41 8.53 9.22
N TYR A 58 11.33 7.93 9.73
CA TYR A 58 11.43 7.01 10.86
C TYR A 58 12.41 5.86 10.60
N VAL A 59 12.32 5.21 9.43
CA VAL A 59 13.23 4.11 9.06
C VAL A 59 14.69 4.60 9.00
N ARG A 60 14.95 5.75 8.37
CA ARG A 60 16.32 6.30 8.28
C ARG A 60 16.91 6.58 9.66
N GLU A 61 16.16 7.25 10.52
CA GLU A 61 16.63 7.70 11.83
C GLU A 61 16.76 6.58 12.86
N ASN A 62 15.99 5.49 12.71
CA ASN A 62 15.86 4.48 13.76
C ASN A 62 16.32 3.08 13.35
N LYS A 63 16.40 2.77 12.05
CA LYS A 63 16.67 1.41 11.55
C LYS A 63 17.89 1.32 10.63
N LEU A 64 18.39 2.43 10.11
CA LEU A 64 19.52 2.47 9.17
C LEU A 64 20.76 3.17 9.74
N ASN A 65 20.85 3.32 11.06
CA ASN A 65 22.04 3.87 11.74
C ASN A 65 23.30 3.09 11.40
#